data_AF-A0A0J6VLI1-F1
#
_entry.id   AF-A0A0J6VLI1-F1
#
_cell.length_a   1.000
_cell.length_b   1.000
_cell.length_c   1.000
_cell.angle_alpha   90.00
_cell.angle_beta   90.00
_cell.angle_gamma   90.00
#
_symmetry.space_group_name_H-M   'P 1'
#
loop_
_entity.id
_entity.type
_entity.pdbx_description
1 polymer ?
#
loop_
_entity_poly.entity_id
_entity_poly.type
_entity_poly.pdbx_seq_one_letter_code
_entity_poly.pdbx_strand_id
1 'polypeptide(L)' 'MAETTIGLYKTEAVREDSPFRRGPLHRLTDVELLTAEWVHWYNTDRLMHRLGRIPPIDYETVHYATNAAHSEAAHQ' A
#
# COMPACT_ATOMS: atom_id res chain seq x y z
N MET A 1 -9.47 4.60 6.68
CA MET A 1 -9.32 4.06 8.05
C MET A 1 -7.84 3.76 8.28
N ALA A 2 -7.12 4.65 8.96
CA ALA A 2 -5.70 4.42 9.24
C ALA A 2 -5.46 3.21 10.17
N GLU A 3 -6.43 2.94 11.05
CA GLU A 3 -6.39 1.86 12.04
C GLU A 3 -6.29 0.45 11.41
N THR A 4 -7.05 0.18 10.35
CA THR A 4 -6.98 -1.12 9.66
C THR A 4 -5.64 -1.31 8.95
N THR A 5 -5.14 -0.27 8.28
CA THR A 5 -3.86 -0.33 7.56
C THR A 5 -2.70 -0.52 8.52
N ILE A 6 -2.68 0.17 9.67
CA ILE A 6 -1.62 -0.02 10.67
C ILE A 6 -1.68 -1.42 11.32
N GLY A 7 -2.88 -1.98 11.51
CA GLY A 7 -3.05 -3.37 11.96
C GLY A 7 -2.47 -4.37 10.96
N LEU A 8 -2.77 -4.19 9.67
CA LEU A 8 -2.21 -5.01 8.59
C LEU A 8 -0.68 -4.89 8.51
N TYR A 9 -0.14 -3.67 8.57
CA TYR A 9 1.30 -3.44 8.56
C TYR A 9 2.01 -4.18 9.71
N LYS A 10 1.46 -4.10 10.93
CA LYS A 10 2.02 -4.81 12.09
C LYS A 10 2.03 -6.33 11.89
N THR A 11 0.97 -6.88 11.29
CA THR A 11 0.84 -8.31 11.02
C THR A 11 1.74 -8.78 9.87
N GLU A 12 1.72 -8.10 8.74
CA GLU A 12 2.38 -8.57 7.52
C GLU A 12 3.85 -8.18 7.46
N ALA A 13 4.21 -7.00 7.97
CA ALA A 13 5.56 -6.46 7.90
C ALA A 13 6.32 -6.70 9.21
N VAL A 14 5.74 -6.33 10.36
CA VAL A 14 6.47 -6.24 11.64
C VAL A 14 6.55 -7.56 12.40
N ARG A 15 5.67 -8.54 12.18
CA ARG A 15 5.79 -9.84 12.91
C ARG A 15 7.12 -10.53 12.63
N GLU A 16 7.55 -11.38 13.55
CA GLU A 16 8.84 -12.09 13.46
C GLU A 16 8.91 -13.02 12.23
N ASP A 17 7.79 -13.62 11.85
CA ASP A 17 7.62 -14.52 10.71
C ASP A 17 7.37 -13.80 9.37
N SER A 18 7.50 -12.47 9.34
CA SER A 18 7.28 -11.66 8.15
C SER A 18 8.34 -11.92 7.06
N PRO A 19 7.93 -12.05 5.79
CA PRO A 19 8.87 -12.15 4.67
C PRO A 19 9.64 -10.84 4.41
N PHE A 20 9.18 -9.72 4.96
CA PHE A 20 9.86 -8.41 4.88
C PHE A 20 10.91 -8.24 5.99
N ARG A 21 10.93 -9.13 6.99
CA ARG A 21 11.97 -9.11 8.03
C ARG A 21 13.21 -9.83 7.54
N ARG A 22 14.35 -9.15 7.72
CA ARG A 22 15.70 -9.72 7.50
C ARG A 22 16.37 -10.18 8.80
N GLY A 23 15.71 -9.96 9.94
CA GLY A 23 16.21 -10.26 11.28
C GLY A 23 15.45 -9.47 12.36
N PRO A 24 15.99 -9.41 13.60
CA PRO A 24 15.47 -8.53 14.64
C PRO A 24 15.51 -7.06 14.22
N LEU A 25 14.50 -6.28 14.63
CA LEU A 25 14.44 -4.83 14.38
C LEU A 25 15.10 -4.11 15.56
N HIS A 26 16.39 -3.79 15.44
CA HIS A 26 17.17 -3.15 16.52
C HIS A 26 17.51 -1.69 16.22
N ARG A 27 17.54 -1.31 14.94
CA ARG A 27 17.89 0.03 14.46
C ARG A 27 16.75 0.62 13.66
N LEU A 28 16.74 1.95 13.59
CA LEU A 28 15.79 2.69 12.76
C LEU A 28 15.82 2.20 11.30
N THR A 29 17.01 1.99 10.75
CA THR A 29 17.20 1.53 9.36
C THR A 29 16.54 0.17 9.09
N ASP A 30 16.47 -0.72 10.08
CA ASP A 30 15.79 -2.01 9.93
C ASP A 30 14.30 -1.81 9.68
N VAL A 31 13.69 -0.85 10.39
CA VAL A 31 12.28 -0.48 10.26
C VAL A 31 12.04 0.29 8.96
N GLU A 32 12.92 1.22 8.60
CA GLU A 32 12.81 2.00 7.36
C GLU A 32 12.83 1.11 6.12
N LEU A 33 13.78 0.17 6.06
CA LEU A 33 13.92 -0.74 4.93
C LEU A 33 12.71 -1.68 4.83
N LEU A 34 12.32 -2.28 5.94
CA LEU A 34 11.13 -3.15 6.03
C LEU A 34 9.86 -2.40 5.63
N THR A 35 9.70 -1.17 6.08
CA THR A 35 8.56 -0.32 5.73
C THR A 35 8.57 -0.01 4.24
N ALA A 36 9.71 0.35 3.67
CA ALA A 36 9.83 0.66 2.25
C ALA A 36 9.47 -0.55 1.37
N GLU A 37 9.99 -1.74 1.71
CA GLU A 37 9.68 -2.97 0.98
C GLU A 37 8.19 -3.34 1.08
N TRP A 38 7.61 -3.26 2.28
CA TRP A 38 6.19 -3.55 2.48
C TRP A 38 5.29 -2.54 1.76
N VAL A 39 5.60 -1.23 1.83
CA VAL A 39 4.83 -0.18 1.16
C VAL A 39 4.89 -0.32 -0.35
N HIS A 40 6.06 -0.66 -0.90
CA HIS A 40 6.20 -0.93 -2.32
C HIS A 40 5.26 -2.07 -2.74
N TRP A 41 5.43 -3.26 -2.14
CA TRP A 41 4.59 -4.42 -2.42
C TRP A 41 3.09 -4.14 -2.20
N TYR A 42 2.74 -3.43 -1.13
CA TYR A 42 1.35 -3.08 -0.82
C TYR A 42 0.72 -2.29 -1.97
N ASN A 43 1.47 -1.36 -2.57
CA ASN A 43 0.94 -0.48 -3.61
C ASN A 43 0.99 -1.12 -5.00
N THR A 44 2.02 -1.90 -5.32
CA THR A 44 2.29 -2.38 -6.69
C THR A 44 1.86 -3.82 -6.95
N ASP A 45 1.77 -4.66 -5.91
CA ASP A 45 1.61 -6.10 -6.10
C ASP A 45 0.46 -6.70 -5.27
N ARG A 46 0.04 -6.03 -4.19
CA ARG A 46 -1.02 -6.54 -3.32
C ARG A 46 -2.38 -6.50 -4.02
N LEU A 47 -2.89 -7.67 -4.40
CA LEU A 47 -4.23 -7.79 -4.96
C LEU A 47 -5.31 -7.60 -3.89
N MET A 48 -6.19 -6.62 -4.10
CA MET A 48 -7.28 -6.32 -3.18
C MET A 48 -8.64 -6.69 -3.78
N HIS A 49 -9.36 -7.63 -3.16
CA HIS A 49 -10.69 -8.06 -3.63
C HIS A 49 -11.67 -6.89 -3.70
N ARG A 50 -11.61 -5.95 -2.75
CA ARG A 50 -12.47 -4.76 -2.73
C ARG A 50 -12.20 -3.78 -3.88
N LEU A 51 -11.02 -3.84 -4.50
CA LEU A 51 -10.65 -3.00 -5.63
C LEU A 51 -10.86 -3.72 -6.98
N GLY A 52 -11.46 -4.92 -6.99
CA GLY A 52 -11.59 -5.71 -8.21
C GLY A 52 -10.38 -6.61 -8.50
N ARG A 53 -9.60 -6.96 -7.46
CA ARG A 53 -8.41 -7.82 -7.55
C ARG A 53 -7.29 -7.20 -8.38
N ILE A 54 -7.11 -5.89 -8.23
CA ILE A 54 -5.96 -5.13 -8.73
C ILE A 54 -5.17 -4.51 -7.56
N PRO A 55 -3.91 -4.13 -7.78
CA PRO A 55 -3.13 -3.31 -6.86
C PRO A 55 -3.76 -1.94 -6.58
N PRO A 56 -3.50 -1.33 -5.41
CA PRO A 56 -3.96 0.01 -5.09
C PRO A 56 -3.55 1.08 -6.11
N ILE A 57 -2.32 1.02 -6.63
CA ILE A 57 -1.83 2.05 -7.57
C ILE A 57 -2.62 2.06 -8.88
N ASP A 58 -3.03 0.88 -9.36
CA ASP A 58 -3.83 0.76 -10.58
C ASP A 58 -5.24 1.32 -10.36
N TYR A 59 -5.84 1.02 -9.19
CA TYR A 59 -7.14 1.57 -8.82
C TYR A 59 -7.10 3.10 -8.70
N GLU A 60 -6.09 3.65 -8.02
CA GLU A 60 -5.90 5.09 -7.87
C GLU A 60 -5.70 5.76 -9.23
N THR A 61 -4.89 5.18 -10.12
CA THR A 61 -4.67 5.68 -11.47
C THR A 61 -5.99 5.83 -12.24
N VAL A 62 -6.85 4.82 -12.22
CA VAL A 62 -8.17 4.86 -12.88
C VAL A 62 -9.09 5.90 -12.23
N HIS A 63 -9.09 5.98 -10.90
CA HIS A 63 -9.89 6.95 -10.16
C HIS A 63 -9.48 8.40 -10.45
N TYR A 64 -8.18 8.70 -10.47
CA TYR A 64 -7.67 10.03 -10.81
C TYR A 64 -7.94 10.40 -12.27
N ALA A 65 -7.79 9.47 -13.21
CA ALA A 65 -8.13 9.70 -14.62
C ALA A 65 -9.63 10.02 -14.80
N THR A 66 -10.50 9.28 -14.11
CA THR A 66 -11.96 9.52 -14.14
C THR A 66 -12.32 10.88 -13.55
N ASN A 67 -11.71 11.23 -12.40
CA ASN A 67 -11.98 12.52 -11.76
C ASN A 67 -11.47 13.70 -12.58
N ALA A 68 -10.30 13.56 -13.23
CA ALA A 68 -9.79 14.56 -14.15
C ALA A 68 -10.77 14.79 -15.31
N ALA A 69 -11.21 13.73 -15.98
CA ALA A 69 -12.19 13.83 -17.06
C ALA A 69 -13.54 14.44 -16.61
N HIS A 70 -14.01 14.11 -15.40
CA HIS A 70 -15.22 14.71 -14.84
C HIS A 70 -15.04 16.20 -14.55
N SER A 71 -13.88 16.61 -14.05
CA SER A 71 -13.58 18.03 -13.81
C SER A 71 -13.52 18.81 -15.12
N GLU A 72 -12.91 18.28 -16.18
CA GLU A 72 -12.85 18.92 -17.49
C GLU A 72 -14.24 19.10 -18.10
N ALA A 73 -15.12 18.09 -17.99
CA ALA A 73 -16.49 18.17 -18.48
C ALA A 73 -17.37 19.16 -17.70
N ALA A 74 -17.09 19.41 -16.41
CA ALA A 74 -17.80 20.39 -15.59
C ALA A 74 -17.37 21.85 -15.84
N HIS A 75 -16.23 22.04 -16.54
CA HIS A 75 -15.70 23.36 -16.92
C HIS A 75 -16.03 23.75 -18.38
N GLN A 76 -16.80 22.92 -19.09
CA GLN A 76 -17.37 23.21 -20.42
C GLN A 76 -18.85 23.59 -20.33
#